data_AF-A0A3D3T8W5-F1
#
_entry.id   AF-A0A3D3T8W5-F1
#
_cell.length_a   1.000
_cell.length_b   1.000
_cell.length_c   1.000
_cell.angle_alpha   90.00
_cell.angle_beta   90.00
_cell.angle_gamma   90.00
#
_symmetry.space_group_name_H-M   'P 1'
#
loop_
_entity.id
_entity.type
_entity.pdbx_description
1 polymer ?
#
loop_
_entity_poly.entity_id
_entity_poly.type
_entity_poly.pdbx_seq_one_letter_code
_entity_poly.pdbx_strand_id
1 'polypeptide(L)' 'YKLTGQLVGQCIQQGRTLEDLSLQEYRQLSPLFEEDVFKAIDLKSCVERRISQGGTGPASVKAQLQQLEHFLKQPAQ' A
#
# COMPACT_ATOMS: atom_id res chain seq x y z
N TYR A 1 15.34 2.67 -5.07
CA TYR A 1 15.42 1.82 -3.87
C TYR A 1 16.36 2.34 -2.76
N LYS A 2 17.51 2.96 -3.07
CA LYS A 2 18.46 3.44 -2.02
C LYS A 2 17.82 4.35 -0.96
N LEU A 3 17.06 5.38 -1.36
CA LEU A 3 16.42 6.32 -0.43
C LEU A 3 15.44 5.63 0.53
N THR A 4 14.59 4.74 0.01
CA THR A 4 13.65 3.96 0.82
C THR A 4 14.38 3.10 1.84
N GLY A 5 15.48 2.44 1.45
CA GLY A 5 16.29 1.63 2.37
C GLY A 5 16.92 2.46 3.49
N GLN A 6 17.38 3.68 3.18
CA GLN A 6 17.92 4.60 4.19
C GLN A 6 16.86 5.05 5.18
N LEU A 7 15.67 5.44 4.71
CA LEU A 7 14.54 5.82 5.58
C LEU A 7 14.16 4.69 6.53
N VAL A 8 13.97 3.48 5.99
CA VAL A 8 13.62 2.31 6.78
C VAL A 8 14.72 2.00 7.80
N GLY A 9 15.99 2.08 7.40
CA GLY A 9 17.12 1.90 8.30
C GLY A 9 17.15 2.90 9.45
N GLN A 10 16.91 4.19 9.17
CA GLN A 10 16.81 5.24 10.18
C GLN A 10 15.64 5.01 11.14
N CYS A 11 14.46 4.66 10.61
CA CYS A 11 13.28 4.36 11.40
C CYS A 11 13.53 3.20 12.37
N ILE A 12 14.12 2.10 11.89
CA ILE A 12 14.46 0.93 12.71
C ILE A 12 15.44 1.32 13.82
N GLN A 13 16.49 2.09 13.51
CA GLN A 13 17.47 2.54 14.52
C GLN A 13 16.85 3.42 15.61
N GLN A 14 15.82 4.19 15.27
CA GLN A 14 15.15 5.12 16.17
C GLN A 14 13.90 4.54 16.84
N GLY A 15 13.51 3.29 16.51
CA GLY A 15 12.26 2.70 16.99
C GLY A 15 10.99 3.43 16.50
N ARG A 16 11.08 4.08 15.34
CA ARG A 16 10.00 4.85 14.69
C ARG A 16 9.49 4.12 13.46
N THR A 17 8.34 4.52 12.95
CA THR A 17 7.81 4.09 11.64
C THR A 17 7.94 5.20 10.60
N LEU A 18 7.59 4.89 9.34
CA LEU A 18 7.62 5.88 8.26
C LEU A 18 6.58 6.99 8.49
N GLU A 19 5.45 6.66 9.11
CA GLU A 19 4.39 7.59 9.48
C GLU A 19 4.81 8.59 10.56
N ASP A 20 5.82 8.25 11.38
CA ASP A 20 6.33 9.13 12.43
C ASP A 20 7.24 10.25 11.88
N LEU A 21 7.71 10.14 10.64
CA LEU A 21 8.63 11.10 10.03
C LEU A 21 7.87 12.33 9.51
N SER A 22 8.39 13.51 9.79
CA SER A 22 7.90 14.77 9.21
C SER A 22 8.29 14.91 7.74
N LEU A 23 7.55 15.73 6.98
CA LEU A 23 7.89 16.03 5.58
C LEU A 23 9.29 16.65 5.45
N GLN A 24 9.72 17.41 6.46
CA GLN A 24 11.06 17.97 6.50
C GLN A 24 12.13 16.86 6.58
N GLU A 25 11.94 15.85 7.43
CA GLU A 25 12.83 14.68 7.53
C GLU A 25 12.88 13.90 6.21
N TYR A 26 11.74 13.71 5.54
CA TYR A 26 11.71 13.15 4.18
C TYR A 26 12.52 14.00 3.19
N ARG A 27 12.31 15.32 3.20
CA ARG A 27 12.98 16.26 2.28
C ARG A 27 14.47 16.40 2.51
N GLN A 28 14.96 16.15 3.73
CA GLN A 28 16.40 16.06 4.01
C GLN A 28 17.08 14.94 3.22
N LEU A 29 16.38 13.84 2.93
CA LEU A 29 16.89 12.78 2.06
C LEU A 29 16.70 13.09 0.58
N SER A 30 15.55 13.65 0.20
CA SER A 30 15.30 14.03 -1.19
C SER A 30 14.25 15.15 -1.30
N PRO A 31 14.51 16.23 -2.05
CA PRO A 31 13.54 17.30 -2.25
C PRO A 31 12.31 16.86 -3.06
N LEU A 32 12.32 15.67 -3.66
CA LEU A 32 11.21 15.12 -4.44
C LEU A 32 10.03 14.64 -3.57
N PHE A 33 10.20 14.57 -2.25
CA PHE A 33 9.10 14.20 -1.36
C PHE A 33 8.12 15.37 -1.17
N GLU A 34 6.84 15.06 -1.35
CA GLU A 34 5.71 15.96 -1.15
C GLU A 34 4.74 15.38 -0.12
N GLU A 35 3.69 16.12 0.23
CA GLU A 35 2.71 15.70 1.24
C GLU A 35 1.94 14.43 0.86
N ASP A 36 1.91 14.09 -0.42
CA ASP A 36 1.28 12.87 -0.93
C ASP A 36 1.95 11.58 -0.40
N VAL A 37 3.19 11.67 0.11
CA VAL A 37 3.91 10.54 0.72
C VAL A 37 3.13 9.92 1.87
N PHE A 38 2.45 10.72 2.69
CA PHE A 38 1.69 10.23 3.85
C PHE A 38 0.50 9.38 3.42
N LYS A 39 -0.18 9.79 2.34
CA LYS A 39 -1.22 8.98 1.71
C LYS A 39 -0.62 7.76 1.00
N ALA A 40 0.60 7.88 0.48
CA ALA A 40 1.28 6.78 -0.18
C ALA A 40 1.65 5.65 0.79
N ILE A 41 2.03 5.97 2.02
CA ILE A 41 2.42 4.98 3.03
C ILE A 41 1.27 4.50 3.92
N ASP A 42 0.15 5.24 3.98
CA ASP A 42 -1.04 4.83 4.74
C ASP A 42 -1.45 3.38 4.45
N LEU A 43 -1.61 2.59 5.51
CA LEU A 43 -1.91 1.16 5.44
C LEU A 43 -3.20 0.87 4.69
N LYS A 44 -4.26 1.64 4.96
CA LYS A 44 -5.56 1.47 4.30
C LYS A 44 -5.44 1.72 2.80
N SER A 45 -4.82 2.85 2.43
CA SER A 45 -4.55 3.21 1.05
C SER A 45 -3.66 2.17 0.34
N CYS A 46 -2.70 1.57 1.06
CA CYS A 46 -1.87 0.49 0.53
C CYS A 46 -2.67 -0.75 0.14
N VAL A 47 -3.63 -1.16 0.97
CA VAL A 47 -4.51 -2.33 0.68
C VAL A 47 -5.50 -2.00 -0.43
N GLU A 48 -6.13 -0.83 -0.38
CA GLU A 48 -7.11 -0.40 -1.38
C GLU A 48 -6.55 -0.35 -2.80
N ARG A 49 -5.27 -0.01 -2.95
CA ARG A 49 -4.58 0.05 -4.25
C ARG A 49 -4.33 -1.32 -4.90
N ARG A 50 -4.54 -2.44 -4.20
CA ARG A 50 -4.34 -3.79 -4.74
C ARG A 50 -5.54 -4.23 -5.61
N ILE A 51 -5.76 -3.49 -6.70
CA ILE A 51 -6.92 -3.63 -7.61
C ILE A 51 -6.69 -4.55 -8.81
N SER A 52 -5.45 -5.01 -9.04
CA SER A 52 -5.14 -5.97 -10.11
C SER A 52 -5.99 -7.23 -9.96
N GLN A 53 -6.19 -7.96 -11.07
CA GLN A 53 -6.87 -9.26 -11.04
C GLN A 53 -6.17 -10.19 -10.05
N GLY A 54 -6.94 -10.79 -9.12
CA GLY A 54 -6.40 -11.63 -8.03
C GLY A 54 -5.74 -10.85 -6.88
N GLY A 55 -5.78 -9.52 -6.91
CA GLY A 55 -5.30 -8.66 -5.83
C GLY A 55 -6.10 -8.79 -4.53
N THR A 56 -5.51 -8.29 -3.44
CA THR A 56 -6.10 -8.34 -2.09
C THR A 56 -6.93 -7.12 -1.72
N GLY A 57 -7.05 -6.14 -2.62
CA GLY A 57 -7.81 -4.92 -2.38
C GLY A 57 -9.32 -5.19 -2.36
N PRO A 58 -10.14 -4.43 -1.61
CA PRO A 58 -11.57 -4.70 -1.47
C PRO A 58 -12.31 -4.81 -2.80
N ALA A 59 -11.96 -3.97 -3.79
CA ALA A 59 -12.54 -4.03 -5.12
C ALA A 59 -12.20 -5.34 -5.85
N SER A 60 -10.95 -5.81 -5.74
CA SER A 60 -10.50 -7.06 -6.35
C SER A 60 -11.13 -8.27 -5.67
N VAL A 61 -11.20 -8.27 -4.33
CA VAL A 61 -11.87 -9.33 -3.56
C VAL A 61 -13.37 -9.38 -3.89
N LYS A 62 -14.04 -8.23 -4.00
CA LYS A 62 -15.45 -8.18 -4.40
C LYS A 62 -15.67 -8.77 -5.80
N ALA A 63 -14.80 -8.45 -6.75
CA ALA A 63 -14.88 -9.03 -8.10
C ALA A 63 -14.68 -10.55 -8.07
N GLN A 64 -13.72 -11.05 -7.28
CA GLN A 64 -13.48 -12.49 -7.11
C GLN A 64 -14.68 -13.21 -6.49
N LEU A 65 -15.33 -12.61 -5.48
CA LEU A 65 -16.55 -13.16 -4.88
C LEU A 65 -17.68 -13.24 -5.90
N GLN A 66 -17.89 -12.20 -6.72
CA GLN A 66 -18.91 -12.21 -7.78
C GLN A 66 -18.66 -13.29 -8.82
N GLN A 67 -17.40 -13.51 -9.21
CA GLN A 67 -17.03 -14.58 -10.14
C GLN A 67 -17.33 -15.96 -9.56
N LEU A 68 -17.01 -16.18 -8.27
CA LEU A 68 -17.32 -17.43 -7.57
C LEU A 68 -18.82 -17.66 -7.43
N GLU A 69 -19.59 -16.64 -7.06
CA GLU A 69 -21.05 -16.73 -6.99
C GLU A 69 -21.66 -17.09 -8.34
N HIS A 70 -21.12 -16.53 -9.43
CA HIS A 70 -21.58 -16.86 -10.77
C HIS A 70 -21.24 -18.31 -11.13
N PHE A 71 -20.01 -18.75 -10.84
CA PHE A 71 -19.57 -20.13 -11.06
C PHE A 71 -20.43 -21.13 -10.30
N LEU A 72 -20.74 -20.89 -9.03
CA LEU A 72 -21.55 -21.78 -8.19
C LEU A 72 -23.03 -21.86 -8.63
N LYS A 73 -23.54 -20.85 -9.34
CA LYS A 73 -24.91 -20.83 -9.88
C LYS A 73 -25.04 -21.57 -11.21
N GLN A 74 -23.93 -21.87 -11.89
CA GLN A 74 -23.97 -22.66 -13.11
C GLN A 74 -24.14 -24.15 -12.73
N PRO A 75 -25.12 -24.88 -13.29
CA PRO A 75 -25.21 -26.31 -13.08
C PRO A 75 -23.94 -26.97 -13.62
N ALA A 76 -23.41 -27.95 -12.88
CA ALA A 76 -22.30 -28.77 -13.34
C ALA A 76 -22.69 -29.40 -14.68
N GLN A 77 -21.86 -29.15 -15.70
CA GLN A 77 -22.00 -29.76 -17.03
C GLN A 77 -21.57 -31.23 -16.99
#